data_AF-A0A918AG05-F1
#
_entry.id   AF-A0A918AG05-F1
#
_cell.length_a   1.000
_cell.length_b   1.000
_cell.length_c   1.000
_cell.angle_alpha   90.00
_cell.angle_beta   90.00
_cell.angle_gamma   90.00
#
_symmetry.space_group_name_H-M   'P 1'
#
loop_
_entity.id
_entity.type
_entity.pdbx_description
1 polymer ?
#
loop_
_entity_poly.entity_id
_entity_poly.type
_entity_poly.pdbx_seq_one_letter_code
_entity_poly.pdbx_strand_id
1 'polypeptide(L)'
;MQTEGTRMFRVKAVAEMFDVHPATIYRAIRAGELDALKVGGSIRIPASSVEVYREACAQAAYREFVTGSGDPAALDGAGQGRDVTEWRWEHGPLNEAQADGRACVVCGTDFMRTQVAHYPVGCSNSGSQVFACRSHPAGQVRADLTAVTR
;
A
#
# COMPACT_ATOMS: atom_id res chain seq x y z
N MET A 1 -32.22 -27.64 -4.49
CA MET A 1 -32.90 -26.38 -4.11
C MET A 1 -31.81 -25.49 -3.54
N GLN A 2 -31.29 -24.55 -4.35
CA GLN A 2 -30.06 -23.82 -4.06
C GLN A 2 -30.29 -22.79 -2.95
N THR A 3 -29.79 -23.06 -1.73
CA THR A 3 -29.80 -22.13 -0.59
C THR A 3 -28.47 -21.38 -0.43
N GLU A 4 -27.50 -21.60 -1.33
CA GLU A 4 -26.16 -21.01 -1.23
C GLU A 4 -26.14 -19.53 -1.61
N GLY A 5 -27.02 -19.07 -2.52
CA GLY A 5 -27.16 -17.66 -2.89
C GLY A 5 -27.68 -16.74 -1.77
N THR A 6 -28.15 -17.29 -0.66
CA THR A 6 -28.69 -16.52 0.48
C THR A 6 -27.63 -16.21 1.54
N ARG A 7 -26.43 -16.78 1.43
CA ARG A 7 -25.36 -16.51 2.40
C ARG A 7 -24.74 -15.15 2.11
N MET A 8 -24.62 -14.34 3.17
CA MET A 8 -24.05 -12.99 3.11
C MET A 8 -22.74 -12.97 3.88
N PHE A 9 -21.65 -12.61 3.20
CA PHE A 9 -20.32 -12.50 3.78
C PHE A 9 -20.01 -11.07 4.21
N ARG A 10 -19.13 -10.93 5.20
CA ARG A 10 -18.46 -9.66 5.49
C ARG A 10 -17.19 -9.55 4.65
N VAL A 11 -16.74 -8.33 4.41
CA VAL A 11 -15.49 -8.06 3.66
C VAL A 11 -14.31 -8.89 4.20
N LYS A 12 -14.16 -9.00 5.53
CA LYS A 12 -13.10 -9.79 6.15
C LYS A 12 -13.16 -11.28 5.79
N ALA A 13 -14.34 -11.89 5.79
CA ALA A 13 -14.49 -13.30 5.45
C ALA A 13 -14.19 -13.58 3.97
N VAL A 14 -14.54 -12.65 3.07
CA VAL A 14 -14.16 -12.75 1.65
C VAL A 14 -12.65 -12.58 1.49
N ALA A 15 -12.04 -11.61 2.19
CA ALA A 15 -10.60 -11.42 2.14
C ALA A 15 -9.81 -12.67 2.58
N GLU A 16 -10.24 -13.30 3.68
CA GLU A 16 -9.68 -14.57 4.16
C GLU A 16 -9.88 -15.71 3.16
N MET A 17 -11.03 -15.78 2.49
CA MET A 17 -11.33 -16.82 1.49
C MET A 17 -10.40 -16.78 0.27
N PHE A 18 -9.98 -15.59 -0.14
CA PHE A 18 -9.06 -15.40 -1.27
C PHE A 18 -7.60 -15.25 -0.84
N ASP A 19 -7.30 -15.33 0.45
CA ASP A 19 -5.98 -15.05 1.03
C ASP A 19 -5.40 -13.70 0.57
N VAL A 20 -6.25 -12.66 0.60
CA VAL A 20 -5.88 -11.29 0.22
C VAL A 20 -6.11 -10.31 1.35
N HIS A 21 -5.42 -9.16 1.30
CA HIS A 21 -5.69 -8.08 2.23
C HIS A 21 -7.11 -7.49 2.01
N PRO A 22 -7.87 -7.10 3.07
CA PRO A 22 -9.22 -6.52 2.92
C PRO A 22 -9.30 -5.29 2.00
N ALA A 23 -8.20 -4.55 1.88
CA ALA A 23 -8.09 -3.42 0.94
C ALA A 23 -8.31 -3.84 -0.53
N THR A 24 -7.90 -5.04 -0.92
CA THR A 24 -8.11 -5.59 -2.26
C THR A 24 -9.60 -5.79 -2.52
N ILE A 25 -10.33 -6.35 -1.55
CA ILE A 25 -11.78 -6.52 -1.66
C ILE A 25 -12.50 -5.17 -1.74
N TYR A 26 -12.10 -4.18 -0.94
CA TYR A 26 -12.66 -2.83 -1.06
C TYR A 26 -12.38 -2.17 -2.42
N ARG A 27 -11.23 -2.46 -3.04
CA ARG A 27 -10.89 -1.99 -4.39
C ARG A 27 -11.78 -2.66 -5.43
N ALA A 28 -11.96 -3.98 -5.38
CA ALA A 28 -12.85 -4.71 -6.28
C ALA A 28 -14.29 -4.19 -6.20
N ILE A 29 -14.81 -3.92 -4.99
CA ILE A 29 -16.14 -3.31 -4.80
C ILE A 29 -16.20 -1.92 -5.43
N ARG A 30 -15.16 -1.09 -5.25
CA ARG A 30 -15.11 0.26 -5.83
C ARG A 30 -15.02 0.24 -7.35
N ALA A 31 -14.33 -0.75 -7.90
CA ALA A 31 -14.21 -0.97 -9.34
C ALA A 31 -15.50 -1.54 -9.98
N GLY A 32 -16.46 -1.98 -9.15
CA GLY A 32 -17.69 -2.63 -9.63
C GLY A 32 -17.48 -4.08 -10.07
N GLU A 33 -16.33 -4.67 -9.74
CA GLU A 33 -16.00 -6.07 -10.05
C GLU A 33 -16.64 -7.04 -9.05
N LEU A 34 -16.95 -6.55 -7.85
CA LEU A 34 -17.60 -7.32 -6.79
C LEU A 34 -18.80 -6.56 -6.23
N ASP A 35 -19.99 -7.12 -6.45
CA ASP A 35 -21.22 -6.54 -5.93
C ASP A 35 -21.30 -6.63 -4.41
N ALA A 36 -21.78 -5.55 -3.80
CA ALA A 36 -21.93 -5.47 -2.36
C ALA A 36 -23.17 -4.67 -1.95
N LEU A 37 -23.81 -5.11 -0.88
CA LEU A 37 -25.00 -4.50 -0.28
C LEU A 37 -24.60 -3.71 0.97
N LYS A 38 -25.11 -2.49 1.10
CA LYS A 38 -24.99 -1.68 2.33
C LYS A 38 -26.18 -1.96 3.22
N VAL A 39 -25.96 -2.62 4.36
CA VAL A 39 -27.00 -2.96 5.34
C VAL A 39 -26.64 -2.36 6.70
N GLY A 40 -27.45 -1.41 7.18
CA GLY A 40 -27.33 -0.83 8.53
C GLY A 40 -25.96 -0.21 8.83
N GLY A 41 -25.33 0.43 7.84
CA GLY A 41 -24.00 1.04 7.99
C GLY A 41 -22.82 0.11 7.75
N SER A 42 -23.06 -1.18 7.45
CA SER A 42 -22.00 -2.15 7.16
C SER A 42 -22.17 -2.78 5.79
N ILE A 43 -21.06 -3.23 5.19
CA ILE A 43 -21.05 -3.87 3.87
C ILE A 43 -21.27 -5.39 4.02
N ARG A 44 -22.10 -5.95 3.14
CA ARG A 44 -22.37 -7.39 3.00
C ARG A 44 -22.19 -7.79 1.54
N ILE A 45 -21.60 -8.96 1.31
CA ILE A 45 -21.28 -9.46 -0.02
C ILE A 45 -22.08 -10.76 -0.20
N PRO A 46 -23.00 -10.82 -1.17
CA PRO A 46 -23.73 -12.06 -1.47
C PRO A 46 -22.80 -13.18 -1.95
N ALA A 47 -23.10 -14.43 -1.60
CA ALA A 47 -22.34 -15.58 -2.05
C ALA A 47 -22.28 -15.69 -3.59
N SER A 48 -23.39 -15.41 -4.26
CA SER A 48 -23.45 -15.40 -5.73
C SER A 48 -22.47 -14.40 -6.35
N SER A 49 -22.32 -13.21 -5.74
CA SER A 49 -21.37 -12.20 -6.20
C SER A 49 -19.92 -12.64 -6.00
N VAL A 50 -19.63 -13.35 -4.90
CA VAL A 50 -18.32 -13.96 -4.67
C VAL A 50 -17.98 -15.01 -5.73
N GLU A 51 -18.95 -15.84 -6.12
CA GLU A 51 -18.77 -16.86 -7.15
C GLU A 51 -18.48 -16.25 -8.52
N VAL A 52 -19.26 -15.24 -8.93
CA VAL A 52 -19.03 -14.51 -10.19
C VAL A 52 -17.65 -13.84 -10.19
N TYR A 53 -17.25 -13.23 -9.07
CA TYR A 53 -15.93 -12.63 -8.94
C TYR A 53 -14.81 -13.67 -9.05
N ARG A 54 -14.96 -14.84 -8.41
CA ARG A 54 -14.01 -15.95 -8.53
C ARG A 54 -13.86 -16.40 -9.98
N GLU A 55 -14.96 -16.54 -10.71
CA GLU A 55 -14.95 -16.91 -12.12
C GLU A 55 -14.26 -15.85 -12.98
N ALA A 56 -14.50 -14.55 -12.71
CA ALA A 56 -13.83 -13.46 -13.39
C ALA A 56 -12.30 -13.49 -13.15
N CYS A 57 -11.86 -13.70 -11.91
CA CYS A 57 -10.44 -13.85 -11.58
C CYS A 57 -9.82 -15.06 -12.30
N ALA A 58 -10.49 -16.21 -12.30
CA ALA A 58 -10.03 -17.40 -13.00
C ALA A 58 -9.92 -17.18 -14.52
N GLN A 59 -10.90 -16.48 -15.11
CA GLN A 59 -10.89 -16.14 -16.53
C GLN A 59 -9.77 -15.15 -16.88
N ALA A 60 -9.46 -14.18 -16.01
CA ALA A 60 -8.34 -13.27 -16.18
C ALA A 60 -7.01 -14.03 -16.16
N ALA A 61 -6.80 -14.90 -15.17
CA ALA A 61 -5.61 -15.74 -15.07
C ALA A 61 -5.44 -16.65 -16.31
N TYR A 62 -6.54 -17.27 -16.78
CA TYR A 62 -6.52 -18.07 -17.99
C TYR A 62 -6.08 -17.24 -19.21
N ARG A 63 -6.62 -16.03 -19.35
CA ARG A 63 -6.26 -15.14 -20.47
C ARG A 63 -4.79 -14.76 -20.45
N GLU A 64 -4.24 -14.51 -19.27
CA GLU A 64 -2.86 -14.08 -19.08
C GLU A 64 -1.85 -15.23 -19.27
N PHE A 65 -2.09 -16.37 -18.62
CA PHE A 65 -1.11 -17.47 -18.54
C PHE A 65 -1.29 -18.54 -19.61
N VAL A 66 -2.52 -18.79 -20.08
CA VAL A 66 -2.78 -19.86 -21.06
C VAL A 66 -2.84 -19.31 -22.47
N THR A 67 -3.59 -18.21 -22.68
CA THR A 67 -3.70 -17.60 -24.02
C THR A 67 -2.68 -16.50 -24.26
N GLY A 68 -2.09 -15.96 -23.19
CA GLY A 68 -1.09 -14.91 -23.24
C GLY A 68 0.34 -15.46 -23.13
N SER A 69 1.28 -14.57 -22.85
CA SER A 69 2.69 -14.92 -22.61
C SER A 69 3.11 -14.69 -21.15
N GLY A 70 2.15 -14.55 -20.24
CA GLY A 70 2.44 -14.43 -18.81
C GLY A 70 2.99 -15.74 -18.26
N ASP A 71 3.91 -15.65 -17.30
CA ASP A 71 4.42 -16.80 -16.56
C ASP A 71 3.86 -16.75 -15.12
N PRO A 72 3.05 -17.74 -14.69
CA PRO A 72 2.52 -17.76 -13.33
C PRO A 72 3.65 -17.82 -12.27
N ALA A 73 4.79 -18.44 -12.57
CA ALA A 73 5.92 -18.52 -11.64
C ALA A 73 6.55 -17.14 -11.37
N ALA A 74 6.38 -16.17 -12.28
CA ALA A 74 6.82 -14.80 -12.06
C ALA A 74 5.96 -14.06 -11.02
N LEU A 75 4.72 -14.51 -10.75
CA LEU A 75 3.83 -13.89 -9.78
C LEU A 75 4.05 -14.35 -8.33
N ASP A 76 4.68 -15.50 -8.10
CA ASP A 76 5.03 -15.95 -6.75
C ASP A 76 5.98 -14.96 -6.05
N GLY A 77 6.71 -14.14 -6.83
CA GLY A 77 7.51 -13.02 -6.35
C GLY A 77 6.73 -11.71 -6.07
N ALA A 78 5.47 -11.62 -6.49
CA ALA A 78 4.62 -10.43 -6.34
C ALA A 78 3.77 -10.45 -5.06
N GLY A 79 3.79 -11.57 -4.33
CA GLY A 79 3.15 -11.76 -3.03
C GLY A 79 4.04 -11.40 -1.83
N GLN A 80 5.24 -10.87 -2.06
CA GLN A 80 5.93 -10.13 -1.01
C GLN A 80 5.19 -8.80 -0.90
N GLY A 81 4.22 -8.74 0.04
CA GLY A 81 3.84 -7.45 0.60
C GLY A 81 5.15 -6.72 0.82
N ARG A 82 5.39 -5.64 0.06
CA ARG A 82 6.63 -4.88 0.21
C ARG A 82 6.70 -4.58 1.67
N ASP A 83 7.67 -5.21 2.30
CA ASP A 83 7.88 -5.11 3.71
C ASP A 83 8.16 -3.62 3.92
N VAL A 84 7.15 -2.88 4.42
CA VAL A 84 7.32 -1.49 4.81
C VAL A 84 8.31 -1.39 5.97
N THR A 85 8.77 -2.52 6.51
CA THR A 85 9.80 -2.63 7.54
C THR A 85 11.22 -2.77 6.98
N GLU A 86 11.43 -2.90 5.66
CA GLU A 86 12.78 -2.83 5.06
C GLU A 86 13.09 -1.46 4.42
N TRP A 87 12.53 -0.39 4.99
CA TRP A 87 13.15 0.92 4.90
C TRP A 87 14.22 1.04 5.98
N ARG A 88 15.40 0.46 5.72
CA ARG A 88 16.56 0.73 6.55
C ARG A 88 17.13 2.07 6.12
N TRP A 89 16.82 3.13 6.87
CA TRP A 89 17.56 4.38 6.79
C TRP A 89 19.05 4.03 7.01
N GLU A 90 19.88 4.16 5.97
CA GLU A 90 21.33 3.86 6.07
C GLU A 90 22.07 4.87 6.94
N HIS A 91 21.41 5.95 7.32
CA HIS A 91 21.89 6.95 8.24
C HIS A 91 21.06 6.80 9.50
N GLY A 92 21.72 6.68 10.66
CA GLY A 92 21.07 6.49 11.96
C GLY A 92 20.19 7.69 12.36
N PRO A 93 20.17 8.12 13.64
CA PRO A 93 19.36 9.27 14.04
C PRO A 93 19.69 10.50 13.19
N LEU A 94 18.69 11.34 12.93
CA LEU A 94 18.88 12.60 12.21
C LEU A 94 19.99 13.42 12.92
N ASN A 95 20.95 13.91 12.15
CA ASN A 95 21.89 14.89 12.67
C ASN A 95 21.21 16.27 12.82
N GLU A 96 21.85 17.19 13.55
CA GLU A 96 21.29 18.54 13.80
C GLU A 96 20.88 19.26 12.50
N ALA A 97 21.72 19.19 11.46
CA ALA A 97 21.41 19.83 10.18
C ALA A 97 20.15 19.25 9.52
N GLN A 98 19.90 17.96 9.64
CA GLN A 98 18.68 17.33 9.13
C GLN A 98 17.47 17.64 10.02
N ALA A 99 17.65 17.63 11.35
CA ALA A 99 16.59 17.93 12.31
C ALA A 99 16.10 19.38 12.23
N ASP A 100 16.99 20.31 11.86
CA ASP A 100 16.69 21.73 11.64
C ASP A 100 16.23 22.05 10.20
N GLY A 101 16.07 21.04 9.34
CA GLY A 101 15.61 21.23 7.97
C GLY A 101 16.65 21.85 7.02
N ARG A 102 17.92 21.88 7.42
CA ARG A 102 19.04 22.42 6.63
C ARG A 102 19.67 21.39 5.70
N ALA A 103 19.37 20.11 5.91
CA ALA A 103 19.86 19.01 5.09
C ALA A 103 18.75 18.01 4.77
N CYS A 104 18.92 17.27 3.67
CA CYS A 104 17.98 16.23 3.27
C CYS A 104 17.94 15.10 4.31
N VAL A 105 16.74 14.75 4.78
CA VAL A 105 16.57 13.65 5.74
C VAL A 105 16.91 12.27 5.18
N VAL A 106 16.98 12.12 3.86
CA VAL A 106 17.28 10.84 3.19
C VAL A 106 18.76 10.67 2.89
N CYS A 107 19.42 11.68 2.32
CA CYS A 107 20.80 11.56 1.85
C CYS A 107 21.79 12.55 2.49
N GLY A 108 21.34 13.38 3.44
CA GLY A 108 22.18 14.34 4.16
C GLY A 108 22.68 15.51 3.31
N THR A 109 22.20 15.68 2.07
CA THR A 109 22.57 16.82 1.21
C THR A 109 22.29 18.13 1.92
N ASP A 110 23.33 18.95 2.12
CA ASP A 110 23.24 20.27 2.74
C ASP A 110 22.65 21.29 1.75
N PHE A 111 21.47 21.79 2.08
CA PHE A 111 20.74 22.77 1.27
C PHE A 111 21.35 24.18 1.34
N MET A 112 22.12 24.47 2.38
CA MET A 112 22.85 25.74 2.52
C MET A 112 24.08 25.78 1.61
N ARG A 113 24.69 24.63 1.36
CA ARG A 113 25.88 24.51 0.50
C ARG A 113 25.53 24.17 -0.95
N THR A 114 24.38 23.54 -1.18
CA THR A 114 23.97 23.07 -2.50
C THR A 114 22.56 23.54 -2.81
N GLN A 115 22.39 24.34 -3.87
CA GLN A 115 21.08 24.77 -4.33
C GLN A 115 20.35 23.61 -5.04
N VAL A 116 19.67 22.79 -4.25
CA VAL A 116 18.83 21.69 -4.72
C VAL A 116 17.37 21.98 -4.35
N ALA A 117 16.46 21.78 -5.29
CA ALA A 117 15.04 21.86 -4.99
C ALA A 117 14.66 20.78 -3.98
N HIS A 118 13.88 21.17 -2.99
CA HIS A 118 13.49 20.33 -1.86
C HIS A 118 11.99 20.54 -1.56
N TYR A 119 11.41 19.58 -0.86
CA TYR A 119 10.00 19.61 -0.48
C TYR A 119 9.82 19.13 0.97
N PRO A 120 8.80 19.64 1.68
CA PRO A 120 8.56 19.29 3.09
C PRO A 120 8.08 17.85 3.23
N VAL A 121 8.58 17.14 4.24
CA VAL A 121 8.23 15.72 4.48
C VAL A 121 7.70 15.41 5.88
N GLY A 122 7.80 16.36 6.82
CA GLY A 122 7.31 16.20 8.19
C GLY A 122 7.98 17.17 9.16
N CYS A 123 7.81 16.94 10.45
CA CYS A 123 8.48 17.72 11.50
C CYS A 123 9.41 16.83 12.32
N SER A 124 10.52 17.39 12.80
CA SER A 124 11.37 16.74 13.79
C SER A 124 10.78 16.83 15.20
N ASN A 125 11.41 16.15 16.17
CA ASN A 125 10.99 16.19 17.58
C ASN A 125 11.09 17.58 18.21
N SER A 126 11.94 18.46 17.69
CA SER A 126 12.02 19.85 18.14
C SER A 126 10.90 20.73 17.55
N GLY A 127 10.07 20.18 16.66
CA GLY A 127 9.02 20.90 15.96
C GLY A 127 9.49 21.59 14.68
N SER A 128 10.78 21.47 14.33
CA SER A 128 11.33 22.04 13.09
C SER A 128 10.81 21.28 11.86
N GLN A 129 10.47 22.01 10.80
CA GLN A 129 10.11 21.44 9.51
C GLN A 129 11.33 20.75 8.88
N VAL A 130 11.17 19.50 8.47
CA VAL A 130 12.21 18.75 7.76
C VAL A 130 11.88 18.60 6.26
N PHE A 131 12.93 18.42 5.45
CA PHE A 131 12.84 18.44 3.99
C PHE A 131 13.58 17.26 3.33
N ALA A 132 13.09 16.85 2.16
CA ALA A 132 13.77 15.92 1.27
C ALA A 132 14.11 16.59 -0.07
N CYS A 133 15.24 16.23 -0.67
CA CYS A 133 15.65 16.75 -1.97
C CYS A 133 14.87 16.06 -3.10
N ARG A 134 14.72 16.73 -4.25
CA ARG A 134 13.97 16.21 -5.42
C ARG A 134 14.48 14.87 -5.97
N SER A 135 15.70 14.47 -5.65
CA SER A 135 16.27 13.17 -6.06
C SER A 135 15.62 12.00 -5.32
N HIS A 136 14.89 12.28 -4.24
CA HIS A 136 14.00 11.35 -3.57
C HIS A 136 12.58 11.87 -3.78
N PRO A 137 11.64 11.13 -4.38
CA PRO A 137 10.28 11.64 -4.60
C PRO A 137 9.39 11.46 -3.36
N ALA A 138 8.47 12.41 -3.14
CA ALA A 138 7.61 12.48 -1.94
C ALA A 138 6.77 11.21 -1.66
N GLY A 139 6.46 10.44 -2.70
CA GLY A 139 5.74 9.16 -2.56
C GLY A 139 6.54 8.04 -1.87
N GLN A 140 7.86 8.19 -1.75
CA GLN A 140 8.74 7.26 -1.03
C GLN A 140 9.16 7.75 0.36
N VAL A 141 8.91 9.02 0.70
CA VAL A 141 9.40 9.63 1.95
C VAL A 141 8.21 10.02 2.82
N ARG A 142 7.54 9.02 3.41
CA ARG A 142 6.69 9.25 4.59
C ARG A 142 7.51 8.86 5.81
N ALA A 143 8.11 9.86 6.46
CA ALA A 143 8.86 9.63 7.68
C ALA A 143 7.91 9.79 8.88
N ASP A 144 7.50 8.68 9.49
CA ASP A 144 7.15 8.72 10.91
C ASP A 144 8.47 8.88 11.67
N LEU A 145 8.85 10.13 11.95
CA LEU A 145 10.13 10.49 12.60
C LEU A 145 10.09 10.27 14.11
N THR A 146 9.79 9.05 14.56
CA THR A 146 10.01 8.64 15.95
C THR A 146 11.39 8.03 16.13
N ALA A 147 12.46 8.82 15.96
CA ALA A 147 13.80 8.42 16.41
C ALA A 147 14.79 9.59 16.42
N VAL A 148 14.80 10.38 17.49
CA VAL A 148 16.04 10.81 18.18
C VAL A 148 15.66 11.09 19.65
N THR A 149 16.00 10.17 20.53
CA THR A 149 16.21 10.44 21.96
C THR A 149 17.69 10.25 22.25
N ARG A 150 18.38 11.36 22.49
CA ARG A 150 19.02 11.59 23.79
C ARG A 150 19.03 13.09 24.05
#